data_AF-A0A0R2QWC7-F1
#
_entry.id   AF-A0A0R2QWC7-F1
#
_cell.length_a   1.000
_cell.length_b   1.000
_cell.length_c   1.000
_cell.angle_alpha   90.00
_cell.angle_beta   90.00
_cell.angle_gamma   90.00
#
_symmetry.space_group_name_H-M   'P 1'
#
loop_
_entity.id
_entity.type
_entity.pdbx_description
1 polymer ?
#
loop_
_entity_poly.entity_id
_entity_poly.type
_entity_poly.pdbx_seq_one_letter_code
_entity_poly.pdbx_strand_id
1 'polypeptide(L)'
;DDEGDRRTPEWFEAIKAAAALVFGNPNRKAVIHCHMGVNRGPSAAFTALITNGVDPIEALGQIRAVRPIAAMIYAGDAIQWFAAQQGNTQEQSDALFNSVLEWHKQNPLDVGYCIQQIGQRYAA
;
A
#
# COMPACT_ATOMS: atom_id res chain seq x y z
N ASP A 1 -0.64 -0.15 -17.32
CA ASP A 1 -1.97 -0.25 -16.71
C ASP A 1 -1.82 -0.82 -15.27
N ASP A 2 -2.88 -1.15 -14.53
CA ASP A 2 -2.77 -1.94 -13.28
C ASP A 2 -2.66 -3.43 -13.60
N GLU A 3 -1.49 -3.86 -14.03
CA GLU A 3 -1.29 -5.22 -14.55
C GLU A 3 -1.00 -6.25 -13.44
N GLY A 4 -0.99 -5.81 -12.17
CA GLY A 4 -0.64 -6.67 -11.04
C GLY A 4 0.88 -6.93 -10.89
N ASP A 5 1.68 -6.49 -11.86
CA ASP A 5 3.14 -6.62 -11.84
C ASP A 5 3.83 -5.75 -10.80
N ARG A 6 5.08 -6.14 -10.48
CA ARG A 6 5.94 -5.42 -9.55
C ARG A 6 6.07 -3.94 -9.94
N ARG A 7 6.06 -3.08 -8.93
CA ARG A 7 6.26 -1.64 -9.14
C ARG A 7 7.75 -1.28 -9.10
N THR A 8 8.13 -0.32 -9.94
CA THR A 8 9.51 0.13 -10.03
C THR A 8 9.89 0.99 -8.83
N PRO A 9 11.18 1.09 -8.46
CA PRO A 9 11.64 1.98 -7.40
C PRO A 9 11.16 3.43 -7.55
N GLU A 10 11.10 3.96 -8.78
CA GLU A 10 10.69 5.33 -9.07
C GLU A 10 9.22 5.59 -8.69
N TRP A 11 8.36 4.57 -8.81
CA TRP A 11 6.96 4.67 -8.41
C TRP A 11 6.85 4.93 -6.89
N PHE A 12 7.63 4.19 -6.10
CA PHE A 12 7.65 4.35 -4.64
C PHE A 12 8.32 5.66 -4.21
N GLU A 13 9.41 6.07 -4.88
CA GLU A 13 10.06 7.36 -4.59
C GLU A 13 9.14 8.55 -4.86
N ALA A 14 8.37 8.51 -5.97
CA ALA A 14 7.39 9.56 -6.25
C ALA A 14 6.33 9.68 -5.14
N ILE A 15 5.87 8.55 -4.60
CA ILE A 15 4.90 8.53 -3.49
C ILE A 15 5.52 9.09 -2.21
N LYS A 16 6.73 8.65 -1.85
CA LYS A 16 7.46 9.16 -0.68
C LYS A 16 7.67 10.67 -0.76
N ALA A 17 8.10 11.17 -1.92
CA ALA A 17 8.30 12.60 -2.14
C ALA A 17 6.99 13.38 -2.00
N ALA A 18 5.89 12.90 -2.60
CA ALA A 18 4.58 13.53 -2.47
C ALA A 18 4.07 13.51 -1.02
N ALA A 19 4.22 12.39 -0.31
CA ALA A 19 3.81 12.24 1.09
C ALA A 19 4.57 13.21 2.01
N ALA A 20 5.89 13.33 1.84
CA ALA A 20 6.72 14.24 2.63
C ALA A 20 6.29 15.71 2.51
N LEU A 21 5.88 16.16 1.31
CA LEU A 21 5.39 17.52 1.07
C LEU A 21 4.07 17.84 1.79
N VAL A 22 3.27 16.81 2.08
CA VAL A 22 1.96 16.96 2.73
C VAL A 22 2.08 16.74 4.23
N PHE A 23 2.67 15.61 4.66
CA PHE A 23 2.68 15.19 6.06
C PHE A 23 3.60 16.03 6.94
N GLY A 24 4.55 16.77 6.37
CA GLY A 24 5.32 17.79 7.08
C GLY A 24 4.49 18.99 7.58
N ASN A 25 3.22 19.11 7.20
CA ASN A 25 2.32 20.17 7.66
C ASN A 25 0.98 19.59 8.18
N PRO A 26 0.64 19.75 9.47
CA PRO A 26 -0.57 19.16 10.05
C PRO A 26 -1.88 19.70 9.46
N ASN A 27 -1.85 20.86 8.81
CA ASN A 27 -3.01 21.49 8.16
C ASN A 27 -3.24 21.01 6.72
N ARG A 28 -2.38 20.15 6.18
CA ARG A 28 -2.55 19.55 4.86
C ARG A 28 -3.07 18.12 4.97
N LYS A 29 -3.79 17.68 3.95
CA LYS A 29 -4.29 16.30 3.81
C LYS A 29 -3.95 15.79 2.41
N ALA A 30 -3.59 14.52 2.30
CA ALA A 30 -3.36 13.85 1.02
C ALA A 30 -4.63 13.09 0.62
N VAL A 31 -5.02 13.19 -0.65
CA VAL A 31 -6.01 12.31 -1.26
C VAL A 31 -5.27 11.38 -2.22
N ILE A 32 -5.29 10.09 -1.93
CA ILE A 32 -4.64 9.06 -2.74
C ILE A 32 -5.74 8.18 -3.31
N HIS A 33 -5.80 8.08 -4.64
CA HIS A 33 -6.84 7.29 -5.31
C HIS A 33 -6.27 6.50 -6.49
N CYS A 34 -7.04 5.51 -6.91
CA CYS A 34 -6.93 4.89 -8.23
C CYS A 34 -8.35 4.73 -8.78
N HIS A 35 -8.50 4.07 -9.93
CA HIS A 35 -9.82 3.90 -10.56
C HIS A 35 -10.85 3.25 -9.63
N MET A 36 -10.48 2.16 -8.96
CA MET A 36 -11.42 1.37 -8.13
C MET A 36 -11.18 1.52 -6.62
N GLY A 37 -10.08 2.16 -6.22
CA GLY A 37 -9.66 2.21 -4.81
C GLY A 37 -9.49 0.82 -4.18
N VAL A 38 -9.04 -0.16 -4.98
CA VAL A 38 -8.79 -1.55 -4.54
C VAL A 38 -7.30 -1.79 -4.35
N ASN A 39 -6.47 -1.49 -5.36
CA ASN A 39 -5.06 -1.87 -5.34
C ASN A 39 -4.08 -0.68 -5.34
N ARG A 40 -3.81 -0.07 -6.51
CA ARG A 40 -2.82 1.04 -6.64
C ARG A 40 -2.95 2.14 -5.60
N GLY A 41 -4.15 2.67 -5.39
CA GLY A 41 -4.40 3.75 -4.44
C GLY A 41 -4.07 3.33 -3.01
N PRO A 42 -4.68 2.25 -2.48
CA PRO A 42 -4.32 1.72 -1.17
C PRO A 42 -2.84 1.33 -1.02
N SER A 43 -2.21 0.73 -2.04
CA SER A 43 -0.77 0.45 -2.01
C SER A 43 0.07 1.72 -1.91
N ALA A 44 -0.31 2.80 -2.61
CA ALA A 44 0.38 4.08 -2.47
C ALA A 44 0.14 4.72 -1.10
N ALA A 45 -1.06 4.58 -0.52
CA ALA A 45 -1.32 4.99 0.85
C ALA A 45 -0.45 4.22 1.85
N PHE A 46 -0.31 2.91 1.67
CA PHE A 46 0.59 2.07 2.47
C PHE A 46 2.05 2.56 2.38
N THR A 47 2.57 2.78 1.17
CA THR A 47 3.92 3.33 0.96
C THR A 47 4.08 4.71 1.65
N ALA A 48 3.10 5.60 1.52
CA ALA A 48 3.13 6.92 2.16
C ALA A 48 3.20 6.83 3.69
N LEU A 49 2.46 5.89 4.29
CA LEU A 49 2.46 5.70 5.76
C LEU A 49 3.80 5.12 6.26
N ILE A 50 4.30 4.04 5.65
CA ILE A 50 5.54 3.41 6.13
C ILE A 50 6.77 4.33 5.95
N THR A 51 6.79 5.12 4.88
CA THR A 51 7.88 6.09 4.64
C THR A 51 7.82 7.29 5.58
N ASN A 52 6.72 7.47 6.32
CA ASN A 52 6.55 8.49 7.35
C ASN A 52 6.48 7.88 8.76
N GLY A 53 7.02 6.68 8.94
CA GLY A 53 7.29 6.09 10.26
C GLY A 53 6.13 5.30 10.87
N VAL A 54 5.07 5.00 10.11
CA VAL A 54 4.03 4.07 10.56
C VAL A 54 4.51 2.63 10.40
N ASP A 55 4.26 1.79 11.40
CA ASP A 55 4.57 0.37 11.31
C ASP A 55 3.84 -0.29 10.13
N PRO A 56 4.48 -1.18 9.35
CA PRO A 56 3.84 -1.84 8.21
C PRO A 56 2.54 -2.58 8.54
N ILE A 57 2.50 -3.34 9.64
CA ILE A 57 1.31 -4.12 10.00
C ILE A 57 0.19 -3.19 10.46
N GLU A 58 0.54 -2.16 11.22
CA GLU A 58 -0.40 -1.11 11.59
C GLU A 58 -0.98 -0.40 10.35
N ALA A 59 -0.14 -0.01 9.39
CA ALA A 59 -0.57 0.67 8.16
C ALA A 59 -1.56 -0.20 7.35
N LEU A 60 -1.29 -1.50 7.20
CA LEU A 60 -2.21 -2.44 6.55
C LEU A 60 -3.57 -2.47 7.27
N GLY A 61 -3.55 -2.59 8.59
CA GLY A 61 -4.75 -2.60 9.42
C GLY A 61 -5.56 -1.30 9.32
N GLN A 62 -4.90 -0.14 9.44
CA GLN A 62 -5.55 1.17 9.35
C GLN A 62 -6.22 1.38 8.00
N ILE A 63 -5.54 1.06 6.89
CA ILE A 63 -6.11 1.17 5.54
C ILE A 63 -7.29 0.23 5.38
N ARG A 64 -7.15 -1.03 5.83
CA ARG A 64 -8.21 -2.03 5.67
C ARG A 64 -9.44 -1.72 6.52
N ALA A 65 -9.28 -1.09 7.68
CA ALA A 65 -10.38 -0.67 8.53
C ALA A 65 -11.28 0.39 7.85
N VAL A 66 -10.69 1.33 7.10
CA VAL A 66 -11.45 2.39 6.41
C VAL A 66 -11.85 2.02 4.98
N ARG A 67 -11.11 1.09 4.34
CA ARG A 67 -11.39 0.55 3.01
C ARG A 67 -11.29 -0.98 3.03
N PRO A 68 -12.35 -1.71 3.42
CA PRO A 68 -12.32 -3.17 3.58
C PRO A 68 -11.88 -3.96 2.33
N ILE A 69 -12.06 -3.37 1.15
CA ILE A 69 -11.69 -3.97 -0.14
C ILE A 69 -10.27 -3.61 -0.63
N ALA A 70 -9.45 -2.98 0.21
CA ALA A 70 -8.09 -2.54 -0.15
C ALA A 70 -7.12 -3.72 -0.25
N ALA A 71 -6.90 -4.27 -1.45
CA ALA A 71 -6.03 -5.41 -1.70
C ALA A 71 -4.57 -5.18 -1.31
N MET A 72 -4.02 -3.99 -1.64
CA MET A 72 -2.63 -3.59 -1.34
C MET A 72 -1.56 -4.59 -1.81
N ILE A 73 -1.70 -5.19 -3.00
CA ILE A 73 -0.82 -6.29 -3.43
C ILE A 73 0.65 -5.86 -3.59
N TYR A 74 0.93 -4.56 -3.72
CA TYR A 74 2.28 -4.00 -3.78
C TYR A 74 2.92 -3.71 -2.42
N ALA A 75 2.28 -4.10 -1.30
CA ALA A 75 2.83 -3.87 0.03
C ALA A 75 4.19 -4.57 0.23
N GLY A 76 4.34 -5.80 -0.29
CA GLY A 76 5.61 -6.54 -0.23
C GLY A 76 6.74 -5.83 -0.99
N ASP A 77 6.46 -5.37 -2.22
CA ASP A 77 7.42 -4.62 -3.03
C ASP A 77 7.83 -3.31 -2.34
N ALA A 78 6.86 -2.60 -1.73
CA ALA A 78 7.13 -1.38 -0.97
C ALA A 78 8.06 -1.64 0.23
N ILE A 79 7.90 -2.76 0.91
CA ILE A 79 8.78 -3.14 2.03
C ILE A 79 10.19 -3.44 1.54
N GLN A 80 10.34 -4.23 0.48
CA GLN A 80 11.66 -4.55 -0.07
C GLN A 80 12.39 -3.28 -0.53
N TRP A 81 11.69 -2.40 -1.24
CA TRP A 81 12.24 -1.12 -1.67
C TRP A 81 12.61 -0.23 -0.47
N PHE A 82 11.73 -0.09 0.52
CA PHE A 82 11.99 0.81 1.65
C PHE A 82 13.09 0.28 2.58
N ALA A 83 13.14 -1.02 2.82
CA ALA A 83 14.18 -1.66 3.62
C ALA A 83 15.58 -1.46 2.99
N ALA A 84 15.68 -1.53 1.65
CA ALA A 84 16.92 -1.23 0.94
C ALA A 84 17.38 0.23 1.18
N GLN A 85 16.45 1.18 1.25
CA GLN A 85 16.76 2.59 1.55
C GLN A 85 17.18 2.84 3.01
N GLN A 86 16.75 1.98 3.94
CA GLN A 86 17.12 2.08 5.36
C GLN A 86 18.48 1.42 5.68
N GLY A 87 19.11 0.77 4.70
CA GLY A 87 20.34 0.00 4.94
C GLY A 87 20.11 -1.27 5.77
N ASN A 88 18.88 -1.79 5.78
CA ASN A 88 18.55 -3.04 6.44
C ASN A 88 19.37 -4.21 5.87
N THR A 89 19.67 -5.19 6.72
CA THR A 89 20.22 -6.46 6.24
C THR A 89 19.17 -7.22 5.40
N GLN A 90 19.63 -8.20 4.62
CA GLN A 90 18.72 -9.09 3.91
C GLN A 90 17.75 -9.79 4.87
N GLU A 91 18.26 -10.26 6.01
CA GLU A 91 17.48 -10.95 7.04
C GLU A 91 16.37 -10.07 7.64
N GLN A 92 16.68 -8.79 7.91
CA GLN A 92 15.69 -7.81 8.37
C GLN A 92 14.64 -7.51 7.29
N SER A 93 15.08 -7.37 6.04
CA SER A 93 14.20 -7.12 4.90
C SER A 93 13.24 -8.29 4.66
N ASP A 94 13.74 -9.52 4.75
CA ASP A 94 12.96 -10.74 4.61
C ASP A 94 11.96 -10.92 5.77
N ALA A 95 12.36 -10.60 7.00
CA ALA A 95 11.47 -10.64 8.15
C ALA A 95 10.29 -9.67 8.01
N LEU A 96 10.54 -8.43 7.56
CA LEU A 96 9.49 -7.45 7.29
C LEU A 96 8.57 -7.89 6.14
N PHE A 97 9.15 -8.38 5.05
CA PHE A 97 8.38 -8.90 3.92
C PHE A 97 7.48 -10.08 4.33
N ASN A 98 8.02 -11.03 5.08
CA ASN A 98 7.28 -12.19 5.57
C ASN A 98 6.16 -11.79 6.52
N SER A 99 6.36 -10.76 7.35
CA SER A 99 5.32 -10.24 8.24
C SER A 99 4.14 -9.66 7.45
N VAL A 100 4.41 -8.91 6.38
CA VAL A 100 3.37 -8.39 5.46
C VAL A 100 2.66 -9.53 4.72
N LEU A 101 3.41 -10.52 4.23
CA LEU A 101 2.83 -11.70 3.58
C LEU A 101 1.92 -12.47 4.54
N GLU A 102 2.34 -12.67 5.77
CA GLU A 102 1.57 -13.36 6.80
C GLU A 102 0.30 -12.59 7.17
N TRP A 103 0.38 -11.26 7.27
CA TRP A 103 -0.81 -10.44 7.47
C TRP A 103 -1.83 -10.63 6.35
N HIS A 104 -1.42 -10.67 5.08
CA HIS A 104 -2.31 -10.93 3.96
C HIS A 104 -2.96 -12.32 4.02
N LYS A 105 -2.23 -13.33 4.51
CA LYS A 105 -2.78 -14.69 4.71
C LYS A 105 -3.83 -14.73 5.83
N GLN A 106 -3.58 -14.00 6.91
CA GLN A 106 -4.51 -13.89 8.05
C GLN A 106 -5.72 -13.00 7.75
N ASN A 107 -5.60 -12.11 6.77
CA ASN A 107 -6.64 -11.17 6.36
C ASN A 107 -6.96 -11.33 4.86
N PRO A 108 -7.47 -12.51 4.44
CA PRO A 108 -7.67 -12.81 3.03
C PRO A 108 -8.71 -11.87 2.41
N LEU A 109 -8.50 -11.54 1.14
CA LEU A 109 -9.44 -10.78 0.33
C LEU A 109 -9.57 -11.44 -1.02
N ASP A 110 -10.80 -11.75 -1.42
CA ASP A 110 -11.10 -12.12 -2.79
C ASP A 110 -11.10 -10.87 -3.67
N VAL A 111 -9.92 -10.54 -4.21
CA VAL A 111 -9.70 -9.37 -5.06
C VAL A 111 -10.54 -9.46 -6.34
N GLY A 112 -10.67 -10.67 -6.91
CA GLY A 112 -11.45 -10.91 -8.13
C GLY A 112 -12.93 -10.59 -7.90
N TYR A 113 -13.50 -11.13 -6.81
CA TYR A 113 -14.86 -10.81 -6.39
C TYR A 113 -15.06 -9.31 -6.13
N CYS A 114 -14.13 -8.66 -5.42
CA CYS A 114 -14.21 -7.22 -5.14
C CYS A 114 -14.23 -6.38 -6.42
N ILE A 115 -13.36 -6.69 -7.38
CA ILE A 115 -13.28 -6.00 -8.67
C ILE A 115 -14.57 -6.21 -9.46
N GLN A 116 -15.04 -7.45 -9.56
CA GLN A 116 -16.27 -7.78 -10.28
C GLN A 116 -17.48 -7.03 -9.70
N GLN A 117 -17.65 -7.01 -8.39
CA GLN A 117 -18.78 -6.35 -7.72
C GLN A 117 -18.77 -4.82 -7.88
N ILE A 118 -17.62 -4.19 -8.12
CA ILE A 118 -17.53 -2.75 -8.39
C ILE A 118 -17.80 -2.46 -9.87
N GLY A 119 -17.24 -3.26 -10.77
CA GLY A 119 -17.43 -3.09 -12.21
C GLY A 119 -18.89 -3.28 -12.66
N GLN A 120 -19.69 -4.01 -11.86
CA GLN A 120 -21.12 -4.23 -12.10
C GLN A 120 -22.03 -3.14 -11.49
N ARG A 121 -21.48 -2.10 -10.86
CA ARG A 121 -22.30 -1.04 -10.25
C ARG A 121 -22.79 -0.06 -11.30
N TYR A 122 -24.11 0.08 -11.38
CA TYR A 122 -24.76 1.21 -12.02
C TYR A 122 -24.98 2.30 -10.96
N ALA A 123 -24.64 3.55 -11.30
CA ALA A 123 -25.15 4.69 -10.56
C ALA A 123 -26.63 4.83 -10.94
N ALA A 124 -27.53 4.57 -9.99
CA ALA A 124 -28.94 4.93 -10.10
C ALA A 124 -29.12 6.42 -9.81
#